data_AF-A0A662IQG4-F1
#
_entry.id   AF-A0A662IQG4-F1
#
_cell.length_a   1.000
_cell.length_b   1.000
_cell.length_c   1.000
_cell.angle_alpha   90.00
_cell.angle_beta   90.00
_cell.angle_gamma   90.00
#
_symmetry.space_group_name_H-M   'P 1'
#
loop_
_entity.id
_entity.type
_entity.pdbx_description
1 polymer ?
#
loop_
_entity_poly.entity_id
_entity_poly.type
_entity_poly.pdbx_seq_one_letter_code
_entity_poly.pdbx_strand_id
1 'polypeptide(L)'
;MRGRFSVAVLSPEVYAYGSMVVAGSLEKAGFRVCLAKFDESTSLKDIPRADVYAIGLYSTLHVLRFREWMRRLKEATGSPMIVGG
;
A
#
# COMPACT_ATOMS: atom_id res chain seq x y z
N MET A 1 1.28 19.33 11.89
CA MET A 1 2.13 18.64 10.89
C MET A 1 1.46 17.43 10.21
N ARG A 2 0.36 16.84 10.71
CA ARG A 2 -0.20 15.56 10.23
C ARG A 2 -0.83 15.58 8.82
N GLY A 3 -1.47 16.68 8.40
CA GLY A 3 -2.10 16.79 7.07
C GLY A 3 -1.14 16.93 5.88
N ARG A 4 0.19 16.86 6.10
CA ARG A 4 1.21 16.99 5.05
C ARG A 4 1.76 15.64 4.58
N PHE A 5 1.51 14.56 5.33
CA PHE A 5 2.01 13.22 5.03
C PHE A 5 0.91 12.35 4.44
N SER A 6 1.25 11.69 3.33
CA SER A 6 0.37 10.83 2.55
C SER A 6 0.76 9.35 2.70
N VAL A 7 -0.24 8.49 2.88
CA VAL A 7 -0.06 7.04 2.97
C VAL A 7 -0.88 6.36 1.88
N ALA A 8 -0.23 5.56 1.04
CA ALA A 8 -0.92 4.67 0.12
C ALA A 8 -1.06 3.30 0.79
N VAL A 9 -2.30 2.90 1.05
CA VAL A 9 -2.63 1.54 1.49
C VAL A 9 -2.90 0.70 0.24
N LEU A 10 -2.08 -0.31 0.00
CA LEU A 10 -2.16 -1.18 -1.17
C LEU A 10 -2.72 -2.55 -0.75
N SER A 11 -3.79 -2.97 -1.40
CA SER A 11 -4.44 -4.27 -1.17
C SER A 11 -4.32 -5.14 -2.43
N PRO A 12 -3.81 -6.38 -2.36
CA PRO A 12 -3.65 -7.22 -3.53
C PRO A 12 -5.02 -7.65 -4.04
N GLU A 13 -5.32 -7.48 -5.33
CA GLU A 13 -6.48 -8.00 -6.09
C GLU A 13 -7.87 -7.46 -5.68
N VAL A 14 -8.15 -7.39 -4.39
CA VAL A 14 -9.41 -7.00 -3.76
C VAL A 14 -9.15 -6.00 -2.65
N TYR A 15 -10.18 -5.29 -2.18
CA TYR A 15 -10.09 -4.48 -0.97
C TYR A 15 -10.29 -5.38 0.25
N ALA A 16 -9.19 -5.92 0.78
CA ALA A 16 -9.25 -6.75 1.98
C ALA A 16 -9.73 -5.92 3.19
N TYR A 17 -10.52 -6.54 4.05
CA TYR A 17 -11.04 -5.89 5.26
C TYR A 17 -9.92 -5.27 6.12
N GLY A 18 -8.81 -6.00 6.31
CA GLY A 18 -7.64 -5.47 7.04
C GLY A 18 -7.08 -4.19 6.43
N SER A 19 -6.94 -4.13 5.10
CA SER A 19 -6.50 -2.91 4.39
C SER A 19 -7.48 -1.75 4.58
N MET A 20 -8.78 -2.02 4.55
CA MET A 20 -9.80 -0.99 4.78
C MET A 20 -9.77 -0.45 6.21
N VAL A 21 -9.61 -1.32 7.21
CA VAL A 21 -9.49 -0.95 8.63
C VAL A 21 -8.25 -0.08 8.86
N VAL A 22 -7.11 -0.47 8.28
CA VAL A 22 -5.86 0.31 8.36
C VAL A 22 -6.04 1.68 7.70
N ALA A 23 -6.60 1.73 6.50
CA ALA A 23 -6.83 2.97 5.77
C ALA A 23 -7.72 3.95 6.57
N GLY A 24 -8.86 3.47 7.07
CA GLY A 24 -9.77 4.30 7.87
C GLY A 24 -9.18 4.73 9.21
N SER A 25 -8.34 3.90 9.83
CA SER A 25 -7.65 4.25 11.08
C SER A 25 -6.60 5.34 10.88
N LEU A 26 -5.83 5.26 9.80
CA LEU A 26 -4.84 6.29 9.42
C LEU A 26 -5.52 7.60 9.04
N GLU A 27 -6.64 7.53 8.32
CA GLU A 27 -7.42 8.72 7.97
C GLU A 27 -7.97 9.41 9.23
N LYS A 28 -8.56 8.64 10.17
CA LYS A 28 -8.99 9.16 11.48
C LYS A 28 -7.86 9.77 12.29
N ALA A 29 -6.63 9.28 12.14
CA ALA A 29 -5.45 9.84 12.79
C ALA A 29 -4.96 11.17 12.14
N GLY A 30 -5.53 11.56 11.00
CA GLY A 30 -5.29 12.83 10.32
C GLY A 30 -4.26 12.77 9.18
N PHE A 31 -3.94 11.57 8.67
CA PHE A 31 -3.10 11.40 7.47
C PHE A 31 -3.94 11.51 6.19
N ARG A 32 -3.32 11.92 5.08
CA ARG A 32 -3.96 11.80 3.76
C ARG A 32 -3.80 10.36 3.28
N VAL A 33 -4.90 9.62 3.17
CA VAL A 33 -4.84 8.20 2.81
C VAL A 33 -5.40 7.98 1.41
N CYS A 34 -4.75 7.09 0.64
CA CYS A 34 -5.32 6.53 -0.57
C CYS A 34 -5.32 5.01 -0.46
N LEU A 35 -6.48 4.37 -0.67
CA LEU A 35 -6.61 2.92 -0.73
C LEU A 35 -6.67 2.49 -2.19
N ALA A 36 -5.71 1.67 -2.63
CA ALA A 36 -5.63 1.18 -4.00
C ALA A 36 -5.45 -0.34 -4.05
N LYS A 37 -5.92 -0.93 -5.15
CA LYS A 37 -5.67 -2.34 -5.45
C LYS A 37 -4.46 -2.48 -6.35
N PHE A 38 -3.80 -3.63 -6.29
CA PHE A 38 -2.76 -3.98 -7.25
C PHE A 38 -2.71 -5.49 -7.49
N ASP A 39 -2.08 -5.89 -8.57
CA ASP A 39 -1.67 -7.24 -8.90
C ASP A 39 -0.32 -7.19 -9.64
N GLU A 40 0.16 -8.34 -10.14
CA GLU A 40 1.44 -8.44 -10.84
C GLU A 40 1.49 -7.63 -12.15
N SER A 41 0.32 -7.37 -12.75
CA SER A 41 0.16 -6.63 -14.00
C SER A 41 0.00 -5.12 -13.79
N THR A 42 -0.28 -4.69 -12.57
CA THR A 42 -0.51 -3.29 -12.23
C THR A 42 0.75 -2.47 -12.49
N SER A 43 0.64 -1.46 -13.35
CA SER A 43 1.73 -0.55 -13.65
C SER A 43 2.05 0.31 -12.43
N LEU A 44 3.34 0.50 -12.14
CA LEU A 44 3.77 1.37 -11.04
C LEU A 44 3.37 2.83 -11.24
N LYS A 45 3.02 3.24 -12.46
CA LYS A 45 2.52 4.60 -12.76
C LYS A 45 1.09 4.81 -12.27
N ASP A 46 0.32 3.73 -12.15
CA ASP A 46 -1.08 3.76 -11.71
C ASP A 46 -1.18 3.70 -10.18
N ILE A 47 -0.07 3.40 -9.50
CA ILE A 47 0.02 3.42 -8.04
C ILE A 47 0.11 4.87 -7.55
N PRO A 48 -0.77 5.30 -6.63
CA PRO A 48 -0.72 6.63 -6.04
C PRO A 48 0.66 6.92 -5.45
N ARG A 49 1.21 8.11 -5.75
CA ARG A 49 2.42 8.58 -5.08
C ARG A 49 2.10 8.86 -3.61
N ALA A 50 2.91 8.31 -2.72
CA ALA A 50 2.77 8.52 -1.29
C ALA A 50 4.14 8.56 -0.60
N ASP A 51 4.16 9.22 0.56
CA ASP A 51 5.35 9.29 1.42
C ASP A 51 5.62 7.93 2.08
N VAL A 52 4.56 7.13 2.31
CA VAL A 52 4.65 5.77 2.86
C VAL A 52 3.70 4.84 2.11
N TYR A 53 4.15 3.62 1.84
CA TYR A 53 3.33 2.54 1.31
C TYR A 53 3.06 1.49 2.40
N ALA A 54 1.79 1.23 2.69
CA ALA A 54 1.34 0.16 3.58
C ALA A 54 0.67 -0.94 2.76
N ILE A 55 1.29 -2.10 2.64
CA ILE A 55 0.81 -3.21 1.83
C ILE A 55 0.11 -4.22 2.75
N GLY A 56 -1.21 -4.31 2.62
CA GLY A 56 -2.06 -5.21 3.41
C GLY A 56 -2.29 -6.53 2.67
N LEU A 57 -1.52 -7.56 2.99
CA LEU A 57 -1.62 -8.90 2.41
C LEU A 57 -2.58 -9.77 3.23
N TYR A 58 -3.60 -10.37 2.59
CA TYR A 58 -4.51 -11.31 3.28
C TYR A 58 -4.07 -12.79 3.20
N SER A 59 -2.89 -13.07 2.63
CA SER A 59 -2.34 -14.42 2.52
C SER A 59 -0.81 -14.37 2.60
N THR A 60 -0.20 -15.33 3.29
CA THR A 60 1.27 -15.45 3.35
C THR A 60 1.89 -15.74 1.97
N LEU A 61 1.14 -16.41 1.08
CA LEU A 61 1.58 -16.68 -0.30
C LEU A 61 1.81 -15.39 -1.09
N HIS A 62 1.12 -14.30 -0.74
CA HIS A 62 1.27 -13.01 -1.41
C HIS A 62 2.64 -12.38 -1.19
N VAL A 63 3.33 -12.70 -0.09
CA VAL A 63 4.70 -12.22 0.14
C VAL A 63 5.62 -12.73 -0.96
N LEU A 64 5.49 -14.01 -1.32
CA LEU A 64 6.30 -14.63 -2.37
C LEU A 64 5.87 -14.16 -3.75
N ARG A 65 4.55 -14.18 -4.03
CA ARG A 65 3.99 -13.83 -5.32
C ARG A 65 4.31 -12.39 -5.73
N PHE A 66 4.04 -11.43 -4.84
CA PHE A 66 4.23 -10.01 -5.16
C PHE A 66 5.61 -9.48 -4.80
N ARG A 67 6.55 -10.32 -4.34
CA ARG A 67 7.89 -9.90 -3.91
C ARG A 67 8.56 -8.99 -4.93
N GLU A 68 8.56 -9.41 -6.18
CA GLU A 68 9.27 -8.70 -7.25
C GLU A 68 8.55 -7.41 -7.65
N TRP A 69 7.22 -7.41 -7.61
CA TRP A 69 6.43 -6.21 -7.81
C TRP A 69 6.69 -5.18 -6.71
N MET A 70 6.68 -5.60 -5.44
CA MET A 70 6.98 -4.75 -4.28
C MET A 70 8.41 -4.22 -4.31
N ARG A 71 9.39 -5.03 -4.73
CA ARG A 71 10.78 -4.60 -4.93
C ARG A 71 10.87 -3.47 -5.95
N ARG A 72 10.25 -3.63 -7.13
CA ARG A 72 10.23 -2.59 -8.17
C ARG A 72 9.54 -1.32 -7.70
N LEU A 73 8.45 -1.43 -6.94
CA LEU A 73 7.78 -0.28 -6.33
C LEU A 73 8.71 0.46 -5.37
N LYS A 74 9.43 -0.27 -4.50
CA LYS A 74 10.38 0.31 -3.55
C LYS A 74 11.52 1.05 -4.25
N GLU A 75 12.06 0.48 -5.32
CA GLU A 75 13.13 1.09 -6.12
C GLU A 75 12.64 2.34 -6.87
N ALA A 76 11.43 2.29 -7.44
CA ALA A 76 10.86 3.40 -8.19
C ALA A 76 10.48 4.60 -7.30
N THR A 77 10.11 4.35 -6.05
CA THR A 77 9.60 5.39 -5.14
C THR A 77 10.61 5.87 -4.11
N GLY A 78 11.51 5.00 -3.65
CA GLY A 78 12.38 5.25 -2.50
C GLY A 78 11.65 5.29 -1.15
N SER A 79 10.33 5.53 -1.14
CA SER A 79 9.47 5.66 0.04
C SER A 79 9.50 4.43 0.97
N PRO A 80 9.45 4.63 2.30
CA PRO A 80 9.24 3.54 3.25
C PRO A 80 8.06 2.63 2.86
N MET A 81 8.26 1.33 3.04
CA MET A 81 7.27 0.32 2.73
C MET A 81 7.08 -0.58 3.95
N ILE A 82 5.83 -0.70 4.40
CA ILE A 82 5.40 -1.54 5.50
C ILE A 82 4.54 -2.65 4.91
N VAL A 83 4.85 -3.90 5.20
CA VAL A 83 4.11 -5.06 4.69
C VAL A 83 3.54 -5.82 5.89
N GLY A 84 2.23 -6.07 5.88
CA GLY A 84 1.53 -6.75 6.97
C GLY A 84 0.19 -7.32 6.52
N GLY A 85 -0.47 -8.08 7.39
CA GLY A 85 -1.76 -8.74 7.14
C GLY A 85 -2.55 -8.88 8.42
#